data_AF-A0A0L9TPP5-F1
#
_entry.id   AF-A0A0L9TPP5-F1
#
_cell.length_a   1.000
_cell.length_b   1.000
_cell.length_c   1.000
_cell.angle_alpha   90.00
_cell.angle_beta   90.00
_cell.angle_gamma   90.00
#
_symmetry.space_group_name_H-M   'P 1'
#
loop_
_entity.id
_entity.type
_entity.pdbx_description
1 polymer ?
#
loop_
_entity_poly.entity_id
_entity_poly.type
_entity_poly.pdbx_seq_one_letter_code
_entity_poly.pdbx_strand_id
1 'polypeptide(L)'
;MDLEKELVLVAKQKTVVEMEQKKETMRTMSEEAKERISERLSRLENLYFPRALESTVSLPSQRKAIFHDLLSRDVALFLERYGSQLTCNELTEFDAMKDDYEINWHMKRLRSIMSPSEEELRMRSVTVKNRRRAYLDRLVCGGHYFSEDAMREREPYLHHEYVGKFQDQSSRGMARPGERWSETLMRRCEEAALVAKIRGEQQRMGVPERDWVGNERFQEEEEEEEEEEEEEEEEVDEERGGGSNGQPVERPHNGADVNYDSLSNPDRVSLEASVSAEELEDRMDQFTYIMQQKFLLGEDQEHLDYSKIDNDETLDDHWQREANIDAEERYFADD
;
A
#
# COMPACT_ATOMS: atom_id res chain seq x y z
N MET A 1 62.47 37.19 -45.33
CA MET A 1 61.52 37.47 -44.24
C MET A 1 60.19 36.73 -44.41
N ASP A 2 59.85 36.21 -45.59
CA ASP A 2 58.55 35.54 -45.80
C ASP A 2 58.53 34.06 -45.39
N LEU A 3 59.65 33.34 -45.53
CA LEU A 3 59.74 31.92 -45.15
C LEU A 3 59.60 31.65 -43.65
N GLU A 4 60.11 32.55 -42.79
CA GLU A 4 59.98 32.40 -41.33
C GLU A 4 58.54 32.63 -40.85
N LYS A 5 57.81 33.55 -41.49
CA LYS A 5 56.40 33.81 -41.17
C LYS A 5 55.51 32.64 -41.60
N GLU A 6 55.82 32.03 -42.74
CA GLU A 6 55.11 30.85 -43.26
C GLU A 6 55.32 29.62 -42.35
N LEU A 7 56.55 29.37 -41.89
CA LEU A 7 56.85 28.30 -40.92
C LEU A 7 56.13 28.46 -39.59
N VAL A 8 56.02 29.69 -39.06
CA VAL A 8 55.30 29.98 -37.81
C VAL A 8 53.79 29.80 -37.97
N LEU A 9 53.23 30.15 -39.13
CA LEU A 9 51.81 29.92 -39.45
C LEU A 9 51.49 28.42 -39.55
N VAL A 10 52.32 27.64 -40.25
CA VAL A 10 52.14 26.19 -40.35
C VAL A 10 52.27 25.50 -38.99
N ALA A 11 53.22 25.93 -38.14
CA ALA A 11 53.36 25.40 -36.78
C ALA A 11 52.15 25.73 -35.91
N LYS A 12 51.60 26.95 -35.99
CA LYS A 12 50.37 27.34 -35.28
C LYS A 12 49.13 26.60 -35.79
N GLN A 13 49.03 26.36 -37.09
CA GLN A 13 47.93 25.58 -37.67
C GLN A 13 47.99 24.13 -37.16
N LYS A 14 49.19 23.55 -37.12
CA LYS A 14 49.41 22.17 -36.67
C LYS A 14 49.07 21.99 -35.18
N THR A 15 49.44 22.94 -34.32
CA THR A 15 49.09 22.88 -32.89
C THR A 15 47.59 23.06 -32.63
N VAL A 16 46.90 23.90 -33.40
CA VAL A 16 45.43 24.06 -33.28
C VAL A 16 44.72 22.77 -33.67
N VAL A 17 45.11 22.14 -34.79
CA VAL A 17 44.55 20.85 -35.23
C VAL A 17 44.83 19.75 -34.20
N GLU A 18 46.04 19.71 -33.65
CA GLU A 18 46.42 18.73 -32.63
C GLU A 18 45.65 18.94 -31.32
N MET A 19 45.33 20.18 -30.94
CA MET A 19 44.49 20.50 -29.78
C MET A 19 43.00 20.22 -30.01
N GLU A 20 42.49 20.44 -31.22
CA GLU A 20 41.12 20.05 -31.60
C GLU A 20 40.96 18.54 -31.63
N GLN A 21 41.90 17.81 -32.25
CA GLN A 21 41.93 16.35 -32.22
C GLN A 21 42.02 15.82 -30.79
N LYS A 22 42.82 16.46 -29.92
CA LYS A 22 42.87 16.10 -28.49
C LYS A 22 41.53 16.33 -27.79
N LYS A 23 40.85 17.45 -28.06
CA LYS A 23 39.51 17.74 -27.53
C LYS A 23 38.46 16.75 -28.03
N GLU A 24 38.57 16.33 -29.28
CA GLU A 24 37.68 15.37 -29.92
C GLU A 24 37.89 13.96 -29.33
N THR A 25 39.14 13.54 -29.13
CA THR A 25 39.45 12.28 -28.41
C THR A 25 39.06 12.29 -26.93
N MET A 26 39.00 13.46 -26.29
CA MET A 26 38.49 13.58 -24.90
C MET A 26 36.97 13.47 -24.81
N ARG A 27 36.25 13.60 -25.93
CA ARG A 27 34.79 13.46 -26.02
C ARG A 27 34.34 12.07 -26.46
N THR A 28 35.26 11.14 -26.62
CA THR A 28 34.97 9.77 -27.04
C THR A 28 35.30 8.80 -25.91
N MET A 29 34.43 7.81 -25.69
CA MET A 29 34.73 6.72 -24.75
C MET A 29 36.05 6.02 -25.08
N SER A 30 36.74 5.56 -24.04
CA SER A 30 37.91 4.71 -24.19
C SER A 30 37.57 3.47 -25.04
N GLU A 31 38.39 3.18 -26.05
CA GLU A 31 38.25 1.98 -26.89
C GLU A 31 38.29 0.70 -26.04
N GLU A 32 39.07 0.69 -24.96
CA GLU A 32 39.09 -0.43 -24.00
C GLU A 32 37.73 -0.62 -23.29
N ALA A 33 36.99 0.47 -23.04
CA ALA A 33 35.65 0.39 -22.46
C ALA A 33 34.64 -0.15 -23.49
N LYS A 34 34.70 0.32 -24.74
CA LYS A 34 33.84 -0.18 -25.82
C LYS A 34 34.04 -1.68 -26.06
N GLU A 35 35.29 -2.13 -26.09
CA GLU A 35 35.66 -3.53 -26.23
C GLU A 35 35.11 -4.40 -25.09
N ARG A 36 35.30 -3.97 -23.82
CA ARG A 36 34.80 -4.67 -22.64
C ARG A 36 33.28 -4.79 -22.63
N ILE A 37 32.57 -3.69 -22.88
CA ILE A 37 31.09 -3.66 -22.90
C ILE A 37 30.57 -4.55 -24.03
N SER A 38 31.11 -4.41 -25.25
CA SER A 38 30.68 -5.18 -26.42
C SER A 38 30.93 -6.68 -26.23
N GLU A 39 32.07 -7.05 -25.63
CA GLU A 39 32.38 -8.44 -25.34
C GLU A 39 31.43 -9.05 -24.30
N ARG A 40 31.14 -8.34 -23.21
CA ARG A 40 30.19 -8.82 -22.20
C ARG A 40 28.79 -8.99 -22.80
N LEU A 41 28.28 -7.97 -23.47
CA LEU A 41 26.95 -8.01 -24.08
C LEU A 41 26.83 -9.10 -25.16
N SER A 42 27.91 -9.38 -25.89
CA SER A 42 27.91 -10.45 -26.91
C SER A 42 27.65 -11.85 -26.34
N ARG A 43 27.97 -12.06 -25.05
CA ARG A 43 27.76 -13.32 -24.32
C ARG A 43 26.36 -13.44 -23.73
N LEU A 44 25.59 -12.34 -23.66
CA LEU A 44 24.23 -12.38 -23.19
C LEU A 44 23.31 -13.00 -24.25
N GLU A 45 22.37 -13.79 -23.76
CA GLU A 45 21.30 -14.39 -24.56
C GLU A 45 20.05 -13.50 -24.48
N ASN A 46 19.17 -13.59 -25.49
CA ASN A 46 17.90 -12.85 -25.57
C ASN A 46 18.00 -11.33 -25.73
N LEU A 47 19.11 -10.81 -26.26
CA LEU A 47 19.17 -9.42 -26.72
C LEU A 47 18.37 -9.26 -28.03
N TYR A 48 17.55 -8.21 -28.10
CA TYR A 48 16.82 -7.87 -29.31
C TYR A 48 17.77 -7.29 -30.36
N PHE A 49 17.72 -7.82 -31.58
CA PHE A 49 18.42 -7.25 -32.73
C PHE A 49 17.42 -6.96 -33.85
N PRO A 50 17.60 -5.87 -34.62
CA PRO A 50 16.81 -5.63 -35.82
C PRO A 50 16.87 -6.82 -36.79
N ARG A 51 15.75 -7.10 -37.46
CA ARG A 51 15.62 -8.25 -38.38
C ARG A 51 16.71 -8.36 -39.44
N ALA A 52 17.22 -7.23 -39.92
CA ALA A 52 18.31 -7.16 -40.89
C ALA A 52 19.64 -7.74 -40.38
N LEU A 53 19.82 -7.85 -39.05
CA LEU A 53 21.02 -8.34 -38.39
C LEU A 53 20.84 -9.76 -37.82
N GLU A 54 19.63 -10.33 -37.83
CA GLU A 54 19.37 -11.66 -37.25
C GLU A 54 20.27 -12.76 -37.86
N SER A 55 20.58 -12.68 -39.15
CA SER A 55 21.48 -13.63 -39.82
C SER A 55 22.95 -13.53 -39.38
N THR A 56 23.38 -12.37 -38.88
CA THR A 56 24.75 -12.11 -38.42
C THR A 56 24.87 -12.16 -36.89
N VAL A 57 23.78 -12.43 -36.17
CA VAL A 57 23.74 -12.49 -34.71
C VAL A 57 23.97 -13.92 -34.20
N SER A 58 24.14 -14.91 -35.07
CA SER A 58 24.32 -16.30 -34.65
C SER A 58 25.62 -16.54 -33.87
N LEU A 59 26.69 -15.79 -34.14
CA LEU A 59 27.97 -15.93 -33.43
C LEU A 59 28.22 -14.77 -32.45
N PRO A 60 28.72 -15.04 -31.23
CA PRO A 60 29.11 -14.01 -30.27
C PRO A 60 30.12 -12.99 -30.83
N SER A 61 31.10 -13.44 -31.63
CA SER A 61 32.09 -12.56 -32.25
C SER A 61 31.46 -11.55 -33.21
N GLN A 62 30.38 -11.93 -33.91
CA GLN A 62 29.66 -11.05 -34.81
C GLN A 62 28.79 -10.06 -34.03
N ARG A 63 28.12 -10.50 -32.95
CA ARG A 63 27.40 -9.61 -32.02
C ARG A 63 28.33 -8.55 -31.43
N LYS A 64 29.52 -8.97 -30.99
CA LYS A 64 30.55 -8.06 -30.47
C LYS A 64 30.89 -6.95 -31.46
N ALA A 65 31.11 -7.31 -32.73
CA ALA A 65 31.39 -6.32 -33.79
C ALA A 65 30.23 -5.34 -34.01
N ILE A 66 28.98 -5.81 -33.95
CA ILE A 66 27.79 -4.96 -34.08
C ILE A 66 27.70 -3.94 -32.92
N PHE A 67 27.92 -4.38 -31.68
CA PHE A 67 27.92 -3.47 -30.52
C PHE A 67 29.04 -2.45 -30.60
N HIS A 68 30.24 -2.90 -31.00
CA HIS A 68 31.39 -2.02 -31.14
C HIS A 68 31.18 -0.96 -32.22
N ASP A 69 30.59 -1.33 -33.37
CA ASP A 69 30.21 -0.40 -34.44
C ASP A 69 29.19 0.62 -33.94
N LEU A 70 28.14 0.16 -33.24
CA LEU A 70 27.10 1.04 -32.72
C LEU A 70 27.64 2.01 -31.67
N LEU A 71 28.45 1.55 -30.71
CA LEU A 71 29.13 2.40 -29.71
C LEU A 71 30.10 3.42 -30.33
N SER A 72 30.56 3.17 -31.54
CA SER A 72 31.46 4.09 -32.25
C SER A 72 30.73 5.09 -33.13
N ARG A 73 29.58 4.70 -33.68
CA ARG A 73 28.79 5.54 -34.59
C ARG A 73 27.73 6.37 -33.87
N ASP A 74 26.96 5.74 -32.99
CA ASP A 74 25.83 6.35 -32.30
C ASP A 74 25.63 5.74 -30.91
N VAL A 75 26.15 6.46 -29.92
CA VAL A 75 26.08 6.08 -28.51
C VAL A 75 24.66 6.23 -27.95
N ALA A 76 23.91 7.25 -28.40
CA ALA A 76 22.56 7.50 -27.88
C ALA A 76 21.62 6.36 -28.25
N LEU A 77 21.64 5.93 -29.52
CA LEU A 77 20.88 4.74 -29.98
C LEU A 77 21.33 3.46 -29.27
N PHE A 78 22.61 3.31 -28.95
CA PHE A 78 23.10 2.18 -28.16
C PHE A 78 22.47 2.19 -26.76
N LEU A 79 22.49 3.33 -26.06
CA LEU A 79 21.93 3.46 -24.72
C LEU A 79 20.40 3.30 -24.69
N GLU A 80 19.69 3.76 -25.71
CA GLU A 80 18.25 3.57 -25.84
C GLU A 80 17.89 2.07 -25.88
N ARG A 81 18.60 1.30 -26.70
CA ARG A 81 18.26 -0.11 -26.98
C ARG A 81 18.84 -1.10 -25.97
N TYR A 82 20.09 -0.88 -25.56
CA TYR A 82 20.86 -1.84 -24.76
C TYR A 82 21.26 -1.28 -23.40
N GLY A 83 20.92 -0.02 -23.09
CA GLY A 83 21.31 0.63 -21.84
C GLY A 83 20.78 -0.06 -20.58
N SER A 84 19.60 -0.70 -20.64
CA SER A 84 19.05 -1.47 -19.51
C SER A 84 19.86 -2.71 -19.14
N GLN A 85 20.73 -3.18 -20.04
CA GLN A 85 21.58 -4.35 -19.87
C GLN A 85 23.01 -3.99 -19.40
N LEU A 86 23.28 -2.69 -19.19
CA LEU A 86 24.54 -2.18 -18.67
C LEU A 86 24.59 -2.24 -17.15
N THR A 87 25.80 -2.39 -16.62
CA THR A 87 26.06 -2.29 -15.17
C THR A 87 26.37 -0.85 -14.76
N CYS A 88 26.25 -0.51 -13.47
CA CYS A 88 26.56 0.83 -12.97
C CYS A 88 27.99 1.27 -13.29
N ASN A 89 28.96 0.33 -13.23
CA ASN A 89 30.36 0.59 -13.56
C ASN A 89 30.51 0.92 -15.05
N GLU A 90 29.81 0.23 -15.94
CA GLU A 90 29.87 0.53 -17.37
C GLU A 90 29.19 1.86 -17.69
N LEU A 91 28.11 2.21 -16.98
CA LEU A 91 27.47 3.53 -17.11
C LEU A 91 28.38 4.69 -16.66
N THR A 92 29.42 4.45 -15.85
CA THR A 92 30.43 5.49 -15.55
C THR A 92 31.38 5.77 -16.71
N GLU A 93 31.59 4.80 -17.61
CA GLU A 93 32.46 4.99 -18.79
C GLU A 93 31.87 6.02 -19.78
N PHE A 94 30.55 6.26 -19.72
CA PHE A 94 29.85 7.26 -20.52
C PHE A 94 29.91 8.68 -19.89
N ASP A 95 30.42 8.83 -18.65
CA ASP A 95 30.49 10.13 -17.96
C ASP A 95 31.36 11.16 -18.72
N ALA A 96 32.30 10.70 -19.55
CA ALA A 96 33.13 11.54 -20.40
C ALA A 96 32.33 12.26 -21.51
N MET A 97 31.13 11.78 -21.84
CA MET A 97 30.29 12.27 -22.94
C MET A 97 29.03 12.99 -22.46
N LYS A 98 29.04 13.48 -21.21
CA LYS A 98 27.92 14.24 -20.60
C LYS A 98 27.55 15.54 -21.30
N ASP A 99 28.45 16.04 -22.15
CA ASP A 99 28.22 17.24 -22.96
C ASP A 99 27.06 17.05 -23.96
N ASP A 100 26.82 15.82 -24.40
CA ASP A 100 25.68 15.50 -25.25
C ASP A 100 24.40 15.34 -24.42
N TYR A 101 23.36 16.08 -24.80
CA TYR A 101 22.07 16.06 -24.13
C TYR A 101 21.43 14.67 -24.14
N GLU A 102 21.44 13.97 -25.27
CA GLU A 102 20.76 12.68 -25.42
C GLU A 102 21.44 11.60 -24.57
N ILE A 103 22.77 11.54 -24.65
CA ILE A 103 23.58 10.60 -23.86
C ILE A 103 23.37 10.87 -22.37
N ASN A 104 23.45 12.12 -21.93
CA ASN A 104 23.26 12.50 -20.54
C ASN A 104 21.83 12.17 -20.05
N TRP A 105 20.81 12.40 -20.88
CA TRP A 105 19.44 12.03 -20.56
C TRP A 105 19.28 10.52 -20.36
N HIS A 106 19.78 9.71 -21.30
CA HIS A 106 19.76 8.25 -21.18
C HIS A 106 20.52 7.77 -19.95
N MET A 107 21.70 8.32 -19.68
CA MET A 107 22.49 7.98 -18.49
C MET A 107 21.75 8.27 -17.19
N LYS A 108 21.16 9.47 -17.06
CA LYS A 108 20.37 9.86 -15.89
C LYS A 108 19.17 8.93 -15.71
N ARG A 109 18.42 8.67 -16.80
CA ARG A 109 17.28 7.76 -16.79
C ARG A 109 17.69 6.35 -16.34
N LEU A 110 18.75 5.78 -16.91
CA LEU A 110 19.23 4.43 -16.57
C LEU A 110 19.70 4.35 -15.11
N ARG A 111 20.45 5.36 -14.63
CA ARG A 111 20.85 5.46 -13.22
C ARG A 111 19.64 5.57 -12.30
N SER A 112 18.64 6.37 -12.66
CA SER A 112 17.40 6.50 -11.88
C SER A 112 16.57 5.21 -11.83
N ILE A 113 16.69 4.33 -12.84
CA ILE A 113 16.03 3.02 -12.84
C ILE A 113 16.83 2.01 -11.98
N MET A 114 18.16 1.98 -12.13
CA MET A 114 19.02 0.98 -11.47
C MET A 114 19.33 1.31 -10.00
N SER A 115 19.59 2.58 -9.72
CA SER A 115 19.96 3.10 -8.41
C SER A 115 19.25 4.45 -8.21
N PRO A 116 17.93 4.42 -7.93
CA PRO A 116 17.18 5.64 -7.66
C PRO A 116 17.81 6.37 -6.48
N SER A 117 17.94 7.69 -6.57
CA SER A 117 18.36 8.49 -5.41
C SER A 117 17.26 8.53 -4.36
N GLU A 118 17.60 8.82 -3.10
CA GLU A 118 16.60 9.01 -2.03
C GLU A 118 15.59 10.11 -2.39
N GLU A 119 16.06 11.18 -3.03
CA GLU A 119 15.21 12.25 -3.53
C GLU A 119 14.25 11.77 -4.63
N GLU A 120 14.73 10.94 -5.57
CA GLU A 120 13.90 10.37 -6.62
C GLU A 120 12.86 9.37 -6.07
N LEU A 121 13.23 8.53 -5.10
CA LEU A 121 12.28 7.65 -4.41
C LEU A 121 11.21 8.46 -3.68
N ARG A 122 11.63 9.52 -2.99
CA ARG A 122 10.71 10.43 -2.31
C ARG A 122 9.78 11.12 -3.31
N MET A 123 10.30 11.63 -4.42
CA MET A 123 9.49 12.25 -5.48
C MET A 123 8.49 11.25 -6.06
N ARG A 124 8.91 10.04 -6.41
CA ARG A 124 7.99 8.97 -6.89
C ARG A 124 6.93 8.63 -5.85
N SER A 125 7.30 8.51 -4.57
CA SER A 125 6.35 8.24 -3.49
C SER A 125 5.33 9.37 -3.34
N VAL A 126 5.77 10.63 -3.42
CA VAL A 126 4.87 11.79 -3.41
C VAL A 126 3.94 11.76 -4.63
N THR A 127 4.46 11.53 -5.83
CA THR A 127 3.64 11.41 -7.04
C THR A 127 2.59 10.32 -6.92
N VAL A 128 2.94 9.14 -6.39
CA VAL A 128 2.00 8.04 -6.17
C VAL A 128 0.93 8.41 -5.15
N LYS A 129 1.33 8.94 -3.98
CA LYS A 129 0.38 9.35 -2.93
C LYS A 129 -0.57 10.42 -3.40
N ASN A 130 -0.04 11.37 -4.17
CA ASN A 130 -0.82 12.33 -4.89
C ASN A 130 -1.76 11.55 -5.82
N ARG A 131 -1.32 10.92 -6.91
CA ARG A 131 -2.20 10.21 -7.88
C ARG A 131 -3.34 9.42 -7.24
N ARG A 132 -3.04 8.63 -6.21
CA ARG A 132 -4.04 7.91 -5.41
C ARG A 132 -5.07 8.83 -4.76
N ARG A 133 -4.68 9.94 -4.12
CA ARG A 133 -5.61 10.93 -3.57
C ARG A 133 -6.60 11.48 -4.60
N ALA A 134 -6.20 11.83 -5.83
CA ALA A 134 -7.17 12.35 -6.82
C ALA A 134 -8.11 11.24 -7.27
N TYR A 135 -7.58 10.02 -7.39
CA TYR A 135 -8.42 8.88 -7.72
C TYR A 135 -9.41 8.56 -6.59
N LEU A 136 -8.99 8.69 -5.33
CA LEU A 136 -9.86 8.57 -4.15
C LEU A 136 -11.00 9.57 -4.24
N ASP A 137 -10.72 10.85 -4.51
CA ASP A 137 -11.75 11.88 -4.61
C ASP A 137 -12.79 11.53 -5.70
N ARG A 138 -12.32 10.97 -6.83
CA ARG A 138 -13.21 10.43 -7.88
C ARG A 138 -14.05 9.25 -7.41
N LEU A 139 -13.47 8.32 -6.64
CA LEU A 139 -14.18 7.16 -6.10
C LEU A 139 -15.23 7.56 -5.06
N VAL A 140 -14.90 8.53 -4.20
CA VAL A 140 -15.83 9.11 -3.21
C VAL A 140 -17.00 9.77 -3.93
N CYS A 141 -16.75 10.59 -4.95
CA CYS A 141 -17.82 11.17 -5.78
C CYS A 141 -18.68 10.10 -6.47
N GLY A 142 -18.08 8.97 -6.84
CA GLY A 142 -18.78 7.85 -7.47
C GLY A 142 -19.63 7.01 -6.52
N GLY A 143 -19.37 7.05 -5.20
CA GLY A 143 -20.19 6.42 -4.16
C GLY A 143 -20.20 4.88 -4.10
N HIS A 144 -19.74 4.17 -5.16
CA HIS A 144 -19.81 2.70 -5.20
C HIS A 144 -18.69 2.02 -4.40
N TYR A 145 -17.44 2.48 -4.53
CA TYR A 145 -16.27 1.82 -3.95
C TYR A 145 -16.21 1.96 -2.42
N PHE A 146 -16.57 3.14 -1.92
CA PHE A 146 -16.66 3.45 -0.49
C PHE A 146 -18.10 3.35 0.02
N SER A 147 -18.97 2.58 -0.65
CA SER A 147 -20.26 2.21 -0.06
C SER A 147 -20.04 1.24 1.10
N GLU A 148 -20.93 1.27 2.10
CA GLU A 148 -20.85 0.37 3.25
C GLU A 148 -20.75 -1.09 2.81
N ASP A 149 -21.62 -1.53 1.90
CA ASP A 149 -21.62 -2.92 1.41
C ASP A 149 -20.30 -3.29 0.75
N ALA A 150 -19.77 -2.44 -0.13
CA ALA A 150 -18.49 -2.68 -0.80
C ALA A 150 -17.30 -2.67 0.18
N MET A 151 -17.33 -1.85 1.22
CA MET A 151 -16.29 -1.85 2.24
C MET A 151 -16.39 -3.08 3.15
N ARG A 152 -17.60 -3.48 3.53
CA ARG A 152 -17.88 -4.68 4.33
C ARG A 152 -17.43 -5.97 3.64
N GLU A 153 -17.66 -6.11 2.34
CA GLU A 153 -17.24 -7.30 1.59
C GLU A 153 -15.72 -7.49 1.55
N ARG A 154 -14.98 -6.37 1.51
CA ARG A 154 -13.53 -6.30 1.41
C ARG A 154 -12.87 -6.46 2.78
N GLU A 155 -13.40 -5.78 3.79
CA GLU A 155 -12.85 -5.75 5.14
C GLU A 155 -13.93 -6.09 6.18
N PRO A 156 -14.38 -7.36 6.22
CA PRO A 156 -15.54 -7.76 7.00
C PRO A 156 -15.31 -7.69 8.52
N TYR A 157 -14.11 -8.02 9.01
CA TYR A 157 -13.81 -7.92 10.44
C TYR A 157 -13.73 -6.47 10.90
N LEU A 158 -13.10 -5.61 10.10
CA LEU A 158 -13.03 -4.19 10.41
C LEU A 158 -14.43 -3.55 10.43
N HIS A 159 -15.28 -3.89 9.46
CA HIS A 159 -16.69 -3.47 9.47
C HIS A 159 -17.41 -3.95 10.73
N HIS A 160 -17.24 -5.22 11.10
CA HIS A 160 -17.85 -5.79 12.30
C HIS A 160 -17.46 -5.02 13.56
N GLU A 161 -16.18 -4.73 13.75
CA GLU A 161 -15.65 -4.02 14.91
C GLU A 161 -16.13 -2.58 15.04
N TYR A 162 -16.25 -1.85 13.92
CA TYR A 162 -16.61 -0.43 13.95
C TYR A 162 -18.11 -0.20 13.87
N VAL A 163 -18.82 -0.98 13.04
CA VAL A 163 -20.23 -0.74 12.71
C VAL A 163 -21.07 -1.98 13.03
N GLY A 164 -20.67 -3.15 12.58
CA GLY A 164 -21.50 -4.35 12.58
C GLY A 164 -21.96 -4.84 13.95
N LYS A 165 -21.17 -4.67 15.02
CA LYS A 165 -21.57 -5.05 16.38
C LYS A 165 -22.57 -4.11 17.05
N PHE A 166 -22.82 -2.95 16.44
CA PHE A 166 -23.77 -1.95 16.96
C PHE A 166 -25.02 -1.80 16.07
N GLN A 167 -25.07 -2.51 14.94
CA GLN A 167 -26.26 -2.57 14.10
C GLN A 167 -27.30 -3.50 14.71
N ASP A 168 -28.56 -3.10 14.61
CA ASP A 168 -29.71 -3.85 15.12
C ASP A 168 -29.73 -5.29 14.56
N GLN A 169 -29.68 -6.27 15.46
CA GLN A 169 -29.73 -7.71 15.16
C GLN A 169 -31.01 -8.10 14.41
N SER A 170 -32.08 -7.30 14.54
CA SER A 170 -33.33 -7.45 13.78
C SER A 170 -33.10 -7.43 12.26
N SER A 171 -32.09 -6.68 11.80
CA SER A 171 -31.71 -6.63 10.38
C SER A 171 -31.08 -7.96 9.90
N ARG A 172 -30.51 -8.76 10.80
CA ARG A 172 -29.90 -10.08 10.50
C ARG A 172 -30.89 -11.25 10.61
N GLY A 173 -32.13 -10.98 11.00
CA GLY A 173 -33.18 -11.99 11.19
C GLY A 173 -33.38 -12.94 10.01
N MET A 174 -33.85 -14.15 10.33
CA MET A 174 -34.06 -15.24 9.37
C MET A 174 -35.06 -14.90 8.27
N ALA A 175 -36.02 -14.00 8.52
CA ALA A 175 -37.01 -13.59 7.52
C ALA A 175 -37.24 -12.07 7.58
N ARG A 176 -37.12 -11.39 6.45
CA ARG A 176 -37.53 -9.99 6.30
C ARG A 176 -38.92 -9.92 5.66
N PRO A 177 -39.81 -9.01 6.11
CA PRO A 177 -41.13 -8.86 5.51
C PRO A 177 -41.04 -8.58 4.00
N GLY A 178 -41.66 -9.45 3.19
CA GLY A 178 -41.72 -9.29 1.72
C GLY A 178 -40.56 -9.90 0.92
N GLU A 179 -39.57 -10.51 1.58
CA GLU A 179 -38.43 -11.19 0.93
C GLU A 179 -38.82 -12.61 0.47
N ARG A 180 -38.36 -13.04 -0.72
CA ARG A 180 -38.57 -14.42 -1.18
C ARG A 180 -37.58 -15.34 -0.47
N TRP A 181 -37.95 -16.60 -0.21
CA TRP A 181 -37.05 -17.61 0.36
C TRP A 181 -35.71 -17.74 -0.37
N SER A 182 -35.70 -17.57 -1.71
CA SER A 182 -34.46 -17.57 -2.49
C SER A 182 -33.53 -16.42 -2.15
N GLU A 183 -34.07 -15.22 -1.93
CA GLU A 183 -33.31 -14.02 -1.57
C GLU A 183 -32.78 -14.13 -0.15
N THR A 184 -33.62 -14.59 0.77
CA THR A 184 -33.22 -14.90 2.15
C THR A 184 -32.08 -15.92 2.21
N LEU A 185 -32.17 -17.00 1.42
CA LEU A 185 -31.12 -18.03 1.37
C LEU A 185 -29.80 -17.43 0.83
N MET A 186 -29.84 -16.67 -0.26
CA MET A 186 -28.65 -16.02 -0.83
C MET A 186 -28.00 -15.09 0.20
N ARG A 187 -28.78 -14.21 0.84
CA ARG A 187 -28.32 -13.32 1.90
C ARG A 187 -27.68 -14.07 3.07
N ARG A 188 -28.26 -15.18 3.52
CA ARG A 188 -27.69 -15.99 4.63
C ARG A 188 -26.41 -16.70 4.23
N CYS A 189 -26.32 -17.19 3.00
CA CYS A 189 -25.07 -17.77 2.49
C CYS A 189 -23.96 -16.71 2.39
N GLU A 190 -24.28 -15.50 1.93
CA GLU A 190 -23.36 -14.36 1.89
C GLU A 190 -22.91 -13.97 3.30
N GLU A 191 -23.86 -13.80 4.24
CA GLU A 191 -23.55 -13.47 5.64
C GLU A 191 -22.68 -14.56 6.30
N ALA A 192 -22.98 -15.84 6.08
CA ALA A 192 -22.18 -16.94 6.60
C ALA A 192 -20.74 -16.92 6.04
N ALA A 193 -20.56 -16.54 4.77
CA ALA A 193 -19.25 -16.38 4.18
C ALA A 193 -18.48 -15.19 4.81
N LEU A 194 -19.16 -14.08 5.11
CA LEU A 194 -18.57 -12.95 5.83
C LEU A 194 -18.16 -13.34 7.25
N VAL A 195 -19.04 -14.02 8.01
CA VAL A 195 -18.72 -14.52 9.36
C VAL A 195 -17.52 -15.49 9.34
N ALA A 196 -17.45 -16.37 8.34
CA ALA A 196 -16.29 -17.26 8.19
C ALA A 196 -14.99 -16.50 7.94
N LYS A 197 -15.02 -15.43 7.12
CA LYS A 197 -13.86 -14.53 6.93
C LYS A 197 -13.47 -13.87 8.26
N ILE A 198 -14.45 -13.31 8.98
CA ILE A 198 -14.25 -12.65 10.28
C ILE A 198 -13.56 -13.60 11.27
N ARG A 199 -14.05 -14.84 11.41
CA ARG A 199 -13.44 -15.85 12.29
C ARG A 199 -12.00 -16.16 11.91
N GLY A 200 -11.72 -16.29 10.60
CA GLY A 200 -10.37 -16.47 10.12
C GLY A 200 -9.44 -15.32 10.52
N GLU A 201 -9.92 -14.08 10.49
CA GLU A 201 -9.16 -12.92 10.95
C GLU A 201 -8.99 -12.88 12.48
N GLN A 202 -10.06 -13.13 13.24
CA GLN A 202 -10.02 -13.26 14.70
C GLN A 202 -8.99 -14.30 15.14
N GLN A 203 -8.95 -15.46 14.47
CA GLN A 203 -7.95 -16.49 14.71
C GLN A 203 -6.51 -16.00 14.41
N ARG A 204 -6.29 -15.29 13.29
CA ARG A 204 -4.98 -14.72 12.97
C ARG A 204 -4.52 -13.69 14.00
N MET A 205 -5.46 -12.93 14.57
CA MET A 205 -5.19 -11.91 15.59
C MET A 205 -5.08 -12.48 17.01
N GLY A 206 -5.35 -13.78 17.20
CA GLY A 206 -5.26 -14.44 18.50
C GLY A 206 -6.42 -14.13 19.45
N VAL A 207 -7.59 -13.78 18.91
CA VAL A 207 -8.81 -13.57 19.69
C VAL A 207 -9.28 -14.91 20.27
N PRO A 208 -9.59 -14.99 21.58
CA PRO A 208 -10.13 -16.21 22.20
C PRO A 208 -11.40 -16.71 21.48
N GLU A 209 -11.56 -18.03 21.38
CA GLU A 209 -12.70 -18.65 20.68
C GLU A 209 -14.06 -18.25 21.26
N ARG A 210 -14.12 -17.96 22.56
CA ARG A 210 -15.34 -17.46 23.21
C ARG A 210 -15.83 -16.13 22.63
N ASP A 211 -14.91 -15.27 22.20
CA ASP A 211 -15.23 -13.93 21.68
C ASP A 211 -15.44 -13.96 20.14
N TRP A 212 -15.52 -15.14 19.52
CA TRP A 212 -15.71 -15.25 18.08
C TRP A 212 -17.13 -14.89 17.64
N VAL A 213 -17.23 -14.23 16.50
CA VAL A 213 -18.53 -13.80 15.96
C VAL A 213 -19.42 -15.00 15.62
N GLY A 214 -20.68 -14.94 16.04
CA GLY A 214 -21.67 -16.00 15.82
C GLY A 214 -21.43 -17.26 16.66
N ASN A 215 -20.69 -17.14 17.76
CA ASN A 215 -20.58 -18.18 18.78
C ASN A 215 -21.75 -18.11 19.77
N GLU A 216 -22.95 -17.77 19.27
CA GLU A 216 -24.21 -17.66 20.03
C GLU A 216 -24.51 -18.96 20.80
N ARG A 217 -24.07 -20.10 20.26
CA ARG A 217 -24.21 -21.43 20.89
C ARG A 217 -23.45 -21.56 22.23
N PHE A 218 -22.33 -20.87 22.40
CA PHE A 218 -21.59 -20.85 23.68
C PHE A 218 -22.19 -19.85 24.66
N GLN A 219 -22.81 -18.77 24.18
CA GLN A 219 -23.56 -17.84 25.03
C GLN A 219 -24.84 -18.49 25.55
N GLU A 220 -25.60 -19.18 24.69
CA GLU A 220 -26.78 -19.95 25.10
C GLU A 220 -26.40 -21.08 26.08
N GLU A 221 -25.27 -21.78 25.87
CA GLU A 221 -24.78 -22.82 26.80
C GLU A 221 -24.24 -22.24 28.13
N GLU A 222 -23.54 -21.09 28.14
CA GLU A 222 -23.13 -20.41 29.38
C GLU A 222 -24.36 -19.82 30.14
N GLU A 223 -25.35 -19.27 29.43
CA GLU A 223 -26.61 -18.77 30.04
C GLU A 223 -27.44 -19.93 30.63
N GLU A 224 -27.56 -21.07 29.94
CA GLU A 224 -28.21 -22.27 30.48
C GLU A 224 -27.46 -22.82 31.72
N GLU A 225 -26.12 -22.84 31.72
CA GLU A 225 -25.32 -23.25 32.88
C GLU A 225 -25.47 -22.28 34.07
N GLU A 226 -25.52 -20.96 33.83
CA GLU A 226 -25.77 -19.96 34.89
C GLU A 226 -27.19 -20.06 35.47
N GLU A 227 -28.21 -20.29 34.63
CA GLU A 227 -29.58 -20.53 35.10
C GLU A 227 -29.67 -21.83 35.94
N GLU A 228 -28.98 -22.90 35.53
CA GLU A 228 -28.90 -24.14 36.32
C GLU A 228 -28.18 -23.92 37.68
N GLU A 229 -27.10 -23.13 37.72
CA GLU A 229 -26.41 -22.79 38.98
C GLU A 229 -27.29 -21.91 39.91
N GLU A 230 -28.04 -20.94 39.37
CA GLU A 230 -28.99 -20.14 40.17
C GLU A 230 -30.14 -20.99 40.74
N GLU A 231 -30.71 -21.92 39.95
CA GLU A 231 -31.73 -22.85 40.45
C GLU A 231 -31.18 -23.76 41.56
N GLU A 232 -29.92 -24.24 41.45
CA GLU A 232 -29.27 -25.01 42.51
C GLU A 232 -29.02 -24.18 43.79
N GLU A 233 -28.66 -22.90 43.67
CA GLU A 233 -28.50 -22.00 44.83
C GLU A 233 -29.84 -21.70 45.53
N GLU A 234 -30.94 -21.52 44.79
CA GLU A 234 -32.28 -21.32 45.37
C GLU A 234 -32.79 -22.58 46.11
N GLU A 235 -32.60 -23.78 45.55
CA GLU A 235 -32.96 -25.05 46.19
C GLU A 235 -32.18 -25.28 47.51
N VAL A 236 -30.91 -24.86 47.58
CA VAL A 236 -30.07 -24.96 48.78
C VAL A 236 -30.51 -23.98 49.87
N ASP A 237 -31.02 -22.79 49.53
CA ASP A 237 -31.56 -21.83 50.52
C ASP A 237 -32.96 -22.25 51.02
N GLU A 238 -33.79 -22.86 50.16
CA GLU A 238 -35.08 -23.46 50.57
C GLU A 238 -34.90 -24.64 51.55
N GLU A 239 -33.88 -25.50 51.36
CA GLU A 239 -33.55 -26.56 52.32
C GLU A 239 -33.04 -26.02 53.67
N ARG A 240 -32.47 -24.80 53.68
CA ARG A 240 -31.89 -24.18 54.90
C ARG A 240 -32.91 -23.36 55.70
N GLY A 241 -34.01 -22.92 55.08
CA GLY A 241 -35.11 -22.20 55.73
C GLY A 241 -36.07 -23.06 56.56
N GLY A 242 -35.99 -24.39 56.44
CA GLY A 242 -36.91 -25.36 57.03
C GLY A 242 -36.59 -25.84 58.45
N GLY A 243 -36.19 -24.96 59.40
CA GLY A 243 -36.00 -25.44 60.77
C GLY A 243 -35.56 -24.43 61.83
N SER A 244 -36.51 -23.76 62.48
CA SER A 244 -36.53 -23.64 63.95
C SER A 244 -37.78 -22.90 64.44
N ASN A 245 -38.56 -23.56 65.31
CA ASN A 245 -39.57 -22.93 66.15
C ASN A 245 -39.11 -23.09 67.61
N GLY A 246 -38.80 -22.00 68.33
CA GLY A 246 -38.76 -22.02 69.81
C GLY A 246 -37.68 -21.24 70.61
N GLN A 247 -37.52 -19.91 70.38
CA GLN A 247 -37.51 -18.82 71.40
C GLN A 247 -36.48 -18.78 72.60
N PRO A 248 -36.35 -17.66 73.37
CA PRO A 248 -35.14 -16.80 73.35
C PRO A 248 -34.45 -16.62 74.72
N VAL A 249 -33.14 -16.28 74.75
CA VAL A 249 -32.50 -15.69 75.95
C VAL A 249 -31.42 -14.67 75.55
N GLU A 250 -31.40 -13.55 76.28
CA GLU A 250 -30.70 -12.29 76.03
C GLU A 250 -29.18 -12.27 76.30
N ARG A 251 -28.46 -11.46 75.48
CA ARG A 251 -27.38 -10.46 75.79
C ARG A 251 -26.08 -10.92 76.52
N PRO A 252 -24.95 -10.15 76.50
CA PRO A 252 -24.50 -9.06 75.60
C PRO A 252 -22.96 -9.03 75.26
N HIS A 253 -22.58 -8.05 74.41
CA HIS A 253 -21.30 -7.28 74.35
C HIS A 253 -20.04 -7.77 73.58
N ASN A 254 -19.72 -6.93 72.57
CA ASN A 254 -18.43 -6.27 72.25
C ASN A 254 -17.46 -6.85 71.20
N GLY A 255 -17.07 -5.96 70.27
CA GLY A 255 -15.86 -6.02 69.42
C GLY A 255 -16.20 -6.03 67.92
N ALA A 256 -16.46 -4.88 67.29
CA ALA A 256 -15.46 -4.12 66.52
C ALA A 256 -14.83 -4.93 65.37
N ASP A 257 -15.30 -4.74 64.13
CA ASP A 257 -14.55 -3.96 63.13
C ASP A 257 -15.36 -3.68 61.85
N VAL A 258 -15.08 -2.51 61.30
CA VAL A 258 -15.41 -1.94 59.98
C VAL A 258 -15.32 -2.93 58.80
N ASN A 259 -16.22 -2.86 57.81
CA ASN A 259 -16.07 -1.93 56.68
C ASN A 259 -17.29 -1.95 55.73
N TYR A 260 -17.55 -0.76 55.18
CA TYR A 260 -18.51 -0.39 54.15
C TYR A 260 -17.96 -0.83 52.77
N ASP A 261 -18.77 -1.48 51.93
CA ASP A 261 -19.07 -1.07 50.54
C ASP A 261 -19.82 -2.20 49.82
N SER A 262 -21.15 -2.11 49.84
CA SER A 262 -22.04 -2.92 49.01
C SER A 262 -22.29 -2.13 47.74
N LEU A 263 -21.34 -2.23 46.80
CA LEU A 263 -21.46 -1.77 45.42
C LEU A 263 -20.67 -2.74 44.54
N SER A 264 -21.34 -3.76 44.01
CA SER A 264 -21.06 -4.36 42.69
C SER A 264 -22.10 -5.42 42.39
N ASN A 265 -23.29 -4.98 41.95
CA ASN A 265 -24.07 -5.79 41.01
C ASN A 265 -23.38 -5.61 39.64
N PRO A 266 -22.80 -6.64 39.03
CA PRO A 266 -22.35 -6.58 37.65
C PRO A 266 -23.52 -6.97 36.74
N ASP A 267 -24.61 -6.24 36.82
CA ASP A 267 -25.70 -6.22 35.83
C ASP A 267 -25.21 -5.54 34.52
N ARG A 268 -23.96 -5.80 34.11
CA ARG A 268 -23.17 -4.84 33.30
C ARG A 268 -22.31 -5.42 32.17
N VAL A 269 -22.69 -6.54 31.57
CA VAL A 269 -22.14 -6.86 30.23
C VAL A 269 -23.21 -7.17 29.17
N SER A 270 -24.45 -7.50 29.55
CA SER A 270 -25.54 -7.71 28.57
C SER A 270 -26.36 -6.44 28.30
N LEU A 271 -25.68 -5.40 27.84
CA LEU A 271 -26.30 -4.37 27.02
C LEU A 271 -25.31 -4.14 25.88
N GLU A 272 -25.49 -4.87 24.78
CA GLU A 272 -25.06 -4.34 23.49
C GLU A 272 -25.73 -2.97 23.38
N ALA A 273 -24.97 -1.92 23.72
CA ALA A 273 -25.50 -0.58 23.80
C ALA A 273 -26.09 -0.28 22.43
N SER A 274 -27.41 -0.14 22.35
CA SER A 274 -28.08 0.41 21.18
C SER A 274 -27.55 1.82 21.00
N VAL A 275 -26.47 1.93 20.24
CA VAL A 275 -25.75 3.16 19.98
C VAL A 275 -26.73 4.12 19.32
N SER A 276 -26.67 5.40 19.71
CA SER A 276 -27.55 6.40 19.09
C SER A 276 -27.27 6.48 17.58
N ALA A 277 -28.26 6.93 16.79
CA ALA A 277 -28.08 7.03 15.34
C ALA A 277 -26.89 7.93 14.97
N GLU A 278 -26.67 9.01 15.72
CA GLU A 278 -25.54 9.93 15.54
C GLU A 278 -24.20 9.23 15.82
N GLU A 279 -24.11 8.47 16.91
CA GLU A 279 -22.89 7.73 17.25
C GLU A 279 -22.60 6.55 16.31
N LEU A 280 -23.63 6.00 15.64
CA LEU A 280 -23.46 4.99 14.60
C LEU A 280 -22.92 5.61 13.31
N GLU A 281 -23.37 6.82 12.98
CA GLU A 281 -22.85 7.62 11.86
C GLU A 281 -21.37 7.97 12.08
N ASP A 282 -21.00 8.44 13.27
CA ASP A 282 -19.59 8.70 13.62
C ASP A 282 -18.70 7.45 13.49
N ARG A 283 -19.23 6.27 13.85
CA ARG A 283 -18.53 4.99 13.69
C ARG A 283 -18.38 4.58 12.22
N MET A 284 -19.41 4.82 11.41
CA MET A 284 -19.36 4.61 9.96
C MET A 284 -18.32 5.54 9.31
N ASP A 285 -18.25 6.80 9.74
CA ASP A 285 -17.26 7.75 9.25
C ASP A 285 -15.84 7.34 9.62
N GLN A 286 -15.63 6.84 10.85
CA GLN A 286 -14.34 6.28 11.27
C GLN A 286 -13.95 5.06 10.43
N PHE A 287 -14.88 4.14 10.20
CA PHE A 287 -14.65 2.98 9.33
C PHE A 287 -14.28 3.42 7.91
N THR A 288 -15.05 4.34 7.34
CA THR A 288 -14.82 4.90 6.00
C THR A 288 -13.47 5.59 5.91
N TYR A 289 -13.08 6.36 6.92
CA TYR A 289 -11.78 7.01 7.00
C TYR A 289 -10.63 5.99 6.99
N ILE A 290 -10.73 4.91 7.76
CA ILE A 290 -9.72 3.85 7.77
C ILE A 290 -9.62 3.20 6.39
N MET A 291 -10.75 2.91 5.75
CA MET A 291 -10.78 2.35 4.39
C MET A 291 -10.13 3.28 3.36
N GLN A 292 -10.36 4.59 3.47
CA GLN A 292 -9.69 5.60 2.65
C GLN A 292 -8.18 5.64 2.89
N GLN A 293 -7.71 5.51 4.14
CA GLN A 293 -6.28 5.44 4.44
C GLN A 293 -5.64 4.17 3.88
N LYS A 294 -6.27 3.00 4.05
CA LYS A 294 -5.82 1.73 3.46
C LYS A 294 -5.68 1.84 1.95
N PHE A 295 -6.64 2.51 1.30
CA PHE A 295 -6.57 2.80 -0.13
C PHE A 295 -5.33 3.66 -0.48
N LEU A 296 -5.08 4.75 0.24
CA LEU A 296 -3.92 5.61 -0.04
C LEU A 296 -2.59 4.86 0.16
N LEU A 297 -2.52 3.98 1.15
CA LEU A 297 -1.37 3.10 1.41
C LEU A 297 -1.21 2.01 0.34
N GLY A 298 -2.26 1.67 -0.39
CA GLY A 298 -2.25 0.66 -1.45
C GLY A 298 -2.44 -0.77 -0.92
N GLU A 299 -3.08 -0.91 0.24
CA GLU A 299 -3.31 -2.20 0.90
C GLU A 299 -4.47 -2.99 0.27
N ASP A 300 -5.18 -2.38 -0.67
CA ASP A 300 -6.43 -2.88 -1.29
C ASP A 300 -6.19 -3.57 -2.65
N GLN A 301 -4.97 -4.07 -2.87
CA GLN A 301 -4.51 -4.57 -4.17
C GLN A 301 -5.30 -5.78 -4.69
N GLU A 302 -6.00 -6.50 -3.81
CA GLU A 302 -6.86 -7.63 -4.17
C GLU A 302 -8.13 -7.19 -4.91
N HIS A 303 -8.57 -5.95 -4.67
CA HIS A 303 -9.82 -5.40 -5.22
C HIS A 303 -9.58 -4.32 -6.28
N LEU A 304 -8.37 -3.75 -6.32
CA LEU A 304 -8.04 -2.67 -7.23
C LEU A 304 -6.60 -2.77 -7.75
N ASP A 305 -6.44 -2.58 -9.05
CA ASP A 305 -5.12 -2.54 -9.70
C ASP A 305 -4.49 -1.15 -9.58
N TYR A 306 -3.70 -0.95 -8.52
CA TYR A 306 -2.98 0.30 -8.26
C TYR A 306 -1.99 0.68 -9.37
N SER A 307 -1.49 -0.27 -10.16
CA SER A 307 -0.58 0.04 -11.26
C SER A 307 -1.22 0.96 -12.30
N LYS A 308 -2.55 0.86 -12.46
CA LYS A 308 -3.31 1.74 -13.36
C LYS A 308 -3.45 3.16 -12.83
N ILE A 309 -3.37 3.36 -11.52
CA ILE A 309 -3.52 4.67 -10.87
C ILE A 309 -2.14 5.31 -10.70
N ASP A 310 -1.19 4.54 -10.20
CA ASP A 310 0.17 4.99 -9.90
C ASP A 310 0.92 5.45 -11.14
N ASN A 311 0.58 4.91 -12.33
CA ASN A 311 1.15 5.28 -13.62
C ASN A 311 0.25 6.19 -14.48
N ASP A 312 -0.90 6.63 -13.97
CA ASP A 312 -1.80 7.53 -14.70
C ASP A 312 -1.37 8.99 -14.54
N GLU A 313 -0.68 9.50 -15.57
CA GLU A 313 -0.22 10.90 -15.62
C GLU A 313 -1.39 11.90 -15.69
N THR A 314 -2.59 11.48 -16.14
CA THR A 314 -3.74 12.40 -16.25
C THR A 314 -4.27 12.86 -14.90
N LEU A 315 -3.92 12.15 -13.83
CA LEU A 315 -4.28 12.52 -12.46
C LEU A 315 -3.39 13.65 -11.92
N ASP A 316 -2.22 13.90 -12.51
CA ASP A 316 -1.28 14.91 -12.02
C ASP A 316 -1.85 16.34 -12.13
N ASP A 317 -2.77 16.57 -13.08
CA ASP A 317 -3.46 17.86 -13.28
C ASP A 317 -4.34 18.25 -12.07
N HIS A 318 -4.73 17.27 -11.24
CA HIS A 318 -5.54 17.51 -10.06
C HIS A 318 -4.81 18.40 -9.04
N TRP A 319 -3.53 18.12 -8.75
CA TRP A 319 -2.74 18.91 -7.81
C TRP A 319 -2.12 20.15 -8.42
N GLN A 320 -1.90 20.21 -9.73
CA GLN A 320 -1.36 21.42 -10.33
C GLN A 320 -2.26 22.64 -10.08
N ARG A 321 -3.58 22.44 -10.04
CA ARG A 321 -4.53 23.51 -9.68
C ARG A 321 -4.42 23.91 -8.21
N GLU A 322 -4.38 22.95 -7.31
CA GLU A 322 -4.34 23.19 -5.87
C GLU A 322 -3.00 23.79 -5.43
N ALA A 323 -1.88 23.28 -5.96
CA ALA A 323 -0.55 23.82 -5.72
C ALA A 323 -0.39 25.27 -6.20
N ASN A 324 -1.07 25.66 -7.28
CA ASN A 324 -1.10 27.06 -7.72
C ASN A 324 -1.88 27.94 -6.73
N ILE A 325 -3.01 27.46 -6.20
CA ILE A 325 -3.80 28.17 -5.20
C ILE A 325 -2.99 28.34 -3.91
N ASP A 326 -2.37 27.28 -3.41
CA ASP A 326 -1.51 27.33 -2.22
C ASP A 326 -0.33 28.30 -2.40
N ALA A 327 0.25 28.34 -3.61
CA ALA A 327 1.32 29.27 -3.95
C ALA A 327 0.84 30.73 -3.99
N GLU A 328 -0.36 30.98 -4.52
CA GLU A 328 -1.01 32.29 -4.48
C GLU A 328 -1.31 32.72 -3.04
N GLU A 329 -1.93 31.86 -2.23
CA GLU A 329 -2.22 32.15 -0.81
C GLU A 329 -0.96 32.46 -0.02
N ARG A 330 0.12 31.69 -0.23
CA ARG A 330 1.42 31.97 0.39
C ARG A 330 2.01 33.31 -0.05
N TYR A 331 1.83 33.67 -1.32
CA TYR A 331 2.26 34.97 -1.84
C TYR A 331 1.51 36.15 -1.20
N PHE A 332 0.22 35.98 -0.86
CA PHE A 332 -0.58 36.99 -0.17
C PHE A 332 -0.40 37.01 1.35
N ALA A 333 0.12 35.95 1.96
CA ALA A 333 0.37 35.88 3.41
C ALA A 333 1.71 36.52 3.81
N ASP A 334 2.63 36.71 2.86
CA ASP A 334 3.95 37.31 3.06
C ASP A 334 3.98 38.85 2.79
N ASP A 335 2.82 39.47 2.54
CA ASP A 335 2.60 40.93 2.33
C ASP A 335 1.69 41.50 3.45
#